data_AF-A0A968MQ98-F1
#
_entry.id   AF-A0A968MQ98-F1
#
_cell.length_a   1.000
_cell.length_b   1.000
_cell.length_c   1.000
_cell.angle_alpha   90.00
_cell.angle_beta   90.00
_cell.angle_gamma   90.00
#
_symmetry.space_group_name_H-M   'P 1'
#
loop_
_entity.id
_entity.type
_entity.pdbx_description
1 polymer ?
#
loop_
_entity_poly.entity_id
_entity_poly.type
_entity_poly.pdbx_seq_one_letter_code
_entity_poly.pdbx_strand_id
1 'polypeptide(L)'
;MLHMKDGYAIYHKNGEARNHESVVVELLNSTDASNTFAYTISSIDDANYTSPKNPTSIGRKTKGSEFTWMCQTWDNTKGCINTDPDHVKEHWIYLSLPTPLVNGKTYVFQTSVAGNGNTWTFIYDETKLRSEAVHVNQIGYSTRSAQKYGYVYHWMGDKGGLDLSAFNNAAFSLIDVNTGSSAFSGQLKFRKSKTNAETGQITDTPNANFLSADVYECDFSSFNTPGEYVLKVDGIGSSFPFKIAGDIYRMPFYTAIRGLYHNRSGIELKQPYTEYTRPAPHNPNITPGFSGKLRYSSSRFVDWKSEDNDPADKPVIEAADKGPINTWGWYQDAGDW
;
A
#
# COMPACT_ATOMS: atom_id res chain seq x y z
N MET A 1 6.95 -15.38 7.35
CA MET A 1 7.52 -14.27 6.56
C MET A 1 8.13 -13.29 7.54
N LEU A 2 9.31 -12.75 7.24
CA LEU A 2 9.95 -11.70 8.02
C LEU A 2 9.78 -10.38 7.27
N HIS A 3 9.34 -9.33 7.95
CA HIS A 3 9.26 -7.98 7.41
C HIS A 3 10.22 -7.10 8.20
N MET A 4 11.08 -6.38 7.47
CA MET A 4 12.18 -5.62 8.03
C MET A 4 12.25 -4.28 7.33
N LYS A 5 12.58 -3.22 8.07
CA LYS A 5 12.83 -1.88 7.54
C LYS A 5 14.27 -1.51 7.87
N ASP A 6 15.03 -1.09 6.88
CA ASP A 6 16.47 -0.84 7.02
C ASP A 6 16.80 0.61 7.38
N GLY A 7 15.83 1.39 7.87
CA GLY A 7 16.05 2.78 8.30
C GLY A 7 14.79 3.65 8.38
N TYR A 8 14.99 4.96 8.46
CA TYR A 8 13.98 6.00 8.25
C TYR A 8 14.59 7.27 7.65
N ALA A 9 13.78 8.05 6.95
CA ALA A 9 14.12 9.38 6.45
C ALA A 9 13.76 10.45 7.49
N ILE A 10 14.59 11.49 7.56
CA ILE A 10 14.34 12.72 8.29
C ILE A 10 14.03 13.78 7.25
N TYR A 11 12.78 14.23 7.23
CA TYR A 11 12.29 15.23 6.27
C TYR A 11 12.54 16.66 6.75
N HIS A 12 12.75 17.57 5.80
CA HIS A 12 12.79 19.00 6.06
C HIS A 12 11.40 19.47 6.55
N LYS A 13 11.38 20.46 7.43
CA LYS A 13 10.14 21.07 7.91
C LYS A 13 9.75 22.26 7.04
N ASN A 14 8.54 22.78 7.27
CA ASN A 14 8.07 23.97 6.59
C ASN A 14 9.06 25.14 6.80
N GLY A 15 9.56 25.71 5.69
CA GLY A 15 10.55 26.79 5.67
C GLY A 15 12.02 26.34 5.70
N GLU A 16 12.30 25.05 5.84
CA GLU A 16 13.65 24.49 5.74
C GLU A 16 14.00 24.12 4.29
N ALA A 17 15.29 24.11 3.97
CA ALA A 17 15.76 23.73 2.64
C ALA A 17 15.68 22.20 2.46
N ARG A 18 15.39 21.74 1.24
CA ARG A 18 15.29 20.30 0.91
C ARG A 18 16.58 19.51 1.19
N ASN A 19 17.73 20.17 1.17
CA ASN A 19 19.01 19.54 1.50
C ASN A 19 19.25 19.35 3.01
N HIS A 20 18.29 19.71 3.86
CA HIS A 20 18.28 19.35 5.29
C HIS A 20 17.73 17.95 5.54
N GLU A 21 17.21 17.29 4.48
CA GLU A 21 16.81 15.90 4.58
C GLU A 21 18.01 14.99 4.73
N SER A 22 17.81 13.88 5.44
CA SER A 22 18.83 12.84 5.59
C SER A 22 18.16 11.50 5.82
N VAL A 23 18.96 10.44 5.73
CA VAL A 23 18.50 9.07 6.00
C VAL A 23 19.35 8.45 7.09
N VAL A 24 18.68 7.79 8.03
CA VAL A 24 19.32 6.93 9.04
C VAL A 24 19.09 5.49 8.64
N VAL A 25 20.16 4.75 8.34
CA VAL A 25 20.08 3.34 7.90
C VAL A 25 20.71 2.37 8.89
N GLU A 26 20.10 1.19 8.97
CA GLU A 26 20.64 -0.04 9.52
C GLU A 26 20.39 -1.16 8.51
N LEU A 27 21.35 -1.33 7.60
CA LEU A 27 21.17 -2.14 6.39
C LEU A 27 20.98 -3.63 6.68
N LEU A 28 20.07 -4.25 5.96
CA LEU A 28 19.94 -5.71 5.91
C LEU A 28 21.25 -6.35 5.40
N ASN A 29 21.76 -7.36 6.11
CA ASN A 29 22.82 -8.21 5.56
C ASN A 29 22.25 -9.06 4.43
N SER A 30 22.39 -8.59 3.19
CA SER A 30 21.78 -9.20 2.01
C SER A 30 22.35 -10.58 1.65
N THR A 31 23.58 -10.87 2.06
CA THR A 31 24.22 -12.18 1.89
C THR A 31 23.57 -13.21 2.79
N ASP A 32 23.50 -12.92 4.10
CA ASP A 32 22.83 -13.79 5.07
C ASP A 32 21.33 -13.88 4.77
N ALA A 33 20.73 -12.79 4.30
CA ALA A 33 19.30 -12.76 3.98
C ALA A 33 18.89 -13.79 2.93
N SER A 34 19.81 -14.18 2.05
CA SER A 34 19.62 -15.21 1.02
C SER A 34 20.16 -16.60 1.41
N ASN A 35 20.73 -16.74 2.61
CA ASN A 35 21.35 -17.98 3.09
C ASN A 35 20.41 -18.72 4.04
N THR A 36 20.00 -19.94 3.70
CA THR A 36 19.13 -20.76 4.57
C THR A 36 19.75 -21.06 5.93
N PHE A 37 21.08 -21.12 6.03
CA PHE A 37 21.79 -21.35 7.28
C PHE A 37 21.81 -20.14 8.22
N ALA A 38 21.43 -18.93 7.74
CA ALA A 38 21.29 -17.75 8.58
C ALA A 38 19.97 -17.70 9.37
N TYR A 39 19.15 -18.76 9.27
CA TYR A 39 17.84 -18.86 9.91
C TYR A 39 17.69 -20.21 10.59
N THR A 40 17.22 -20.18 11.84
CA THR A 40 16.95 -21.39 12.59
C THR A 40 15.60 -21.29 13.28
N ILE A 41 14.81 -22.35 13.23
CA ILE A 41 13.57 -22.48 13.97
C ILE A 41 13.59 -23.74 14.83
N SER A 42 13.16 -23.63 16.09
CA SER A 42 13.00 -24.74 17.02
C SER A 42 11.70 -24.59 17.81
N SER A 43 11.28 -25.65 18.48
CA SER A 43 10.08 -25.67 19.32
C SER A 43 10.28 -26.59 20.52
N ILE A 44 9.68 -26.21 21.64
CA ILE A 44 9.65 -27.02 22.86
C ILE A 44 8.46 -27.99 22.87
N ASP A 45 7.44 -27.77 22.04
CA ASP A 45 6.15 -28.47 22.10
C ASP A 45 5.65 -28.98 20.73
N ASP A 46 6.43 -28.81 19.66
CA ASP A 46 6.26 -29.46 18.35
C ASP A 46 7.41 -30.45 18.08
N ALA A 47 7.07 -31.74 17.98
CA ALA A 47 8.02 -32.82 17.76
C ALA A 47 8.89 -32.63 16.50
N ASN A 48 8.36 -31.97 15.46
CA ASN A 48 9.07 -31.74 14.20
C ASN A 48 10.25 -30.76 14.34
N TYR A 49 10.24 -29.95 15.41
CA TYR A 49 11.16 -28.84 15.66
C TYR A 49 11.89 -28.93 17.00
N THR A 50 11.83 -30.09 17.68
CA THR A 50 12.60 -30.37 18.90
C THR A 50 14.11 -30.20 18.67
N SER A 51 14.60 -30.70 17.54
CA SER A 51 15.91 -30.33 17.00
C SER A 51 15.75 -29.12 16.08
N PRO A 52 16.58 -28.07 16.23
CA PRO A 52 16.50 -26.89 15.37
C PRO A 52 16.62 -27.21 13.88
N LYS A 53 15.85 -26.51 13.05
CA LYS A 53 15.79 -26.68 11.60
C LYS A 53 16.07 -25.38 10.86
N ASN A 54 16.72 -25.49 9.70
CA ASN A 54 16.83 -24.40 8.74
C ASN A 54 15.70 -24.47 7.70
N PRO A 55 15.33 -23.33 7.08
CA PRO A 55 14.47 -23.32 5.89
C PRO A 55 15.07 -24.12 4.73
N THR A 56 14.23 -24.67 3.86
CA THR A 56 14.63 -25.40 2.65
C THR A 56 14.87 -24.47 1.45
N SER A 57 14.22 -23.30 1.44
CA SER A 57 14.45 -22.25 0.44
C SER A 57 14.00 -20.89 0.96
N ILE A 58 14.48 -19.84 0.30
CA ILE A 58 14.17 -18.44 0.62
C ILE A 58 13.65 -17.75 -0.63
N GLY A 59 12.63 -16.89 -0.46
CA GLY A 59 12.29 -15.84 -1.42
C GLY A 59 12.49 -14.46 -0.79
N ARG A 60 12.79 -13.45 -1.61
CA ARG A 60 13.02 -12.07 -1.17
C ARG A 60 12.26 -11.09 -2.04
N LYS A 61 11.66 -10.10 -1.36
CA LYS A 61 11.10 -8.89 -1.98
C LYS A 61 11.68 -7.68 -1.26
N THR A 62 12.11 -6.67 -2.00
CA THR A 62 12.61 -5.41 -1.45
C THR A 62 11.95 -4.25 -2.19
N LYS A 63 11.52 -3.23 -1.46
CA LYS A 63 10.95 -1.99 -2.05
C LYS A 63 11.52 -0.77 -1.33
N GLY A 64 11.75 0.33 -2.04
CA GLY A 64 11.96 1.62 -1.38
C GLY A 64 10.68 2.05 -0.65
N SER A 65 10.82 2.61 0.54
CA SER A 65 9.71 2.94 1.44
C SER A 65 9.64 4.41 1.81
N GLU A 66 10.80 5.04 1.98
CA GLU A 66 10.92 6.49 2.19
C GLU A 66 12.06 7.00 1.32
N PHE A 67 11.84 8.14 0.68
CA PHE A 67 12.78 8.78 -0.23
C PHE A 67 12.94 10.23 0.18
N THR A 68 14.18 10.70 0.17
CA THR A 68 14.50 12.11 0.37
C THR A 68 14.51 12.86 -0.96
N TRP A 69 14.28 14.16 -0.90
CA TRP A 69 14.43 15.14 -1.97
C TRP A 69 15.86 15.71 -2.04
N MET A 70 16.81 15.10 -1.35
CA MET A 70 18.18 15.58 -1.32
C MET A 70 18.81 15.47 -2.71
N CYS A 71 19.60 16.47 -3.06
CA CYS A 71 20.40 16.42 -4.28
C CYS A 71 21.78 17.02 -4.09
N GLN A 72 22.78 16.15 -3.95
CA GLN A 72 24.16 16.57 -3.72
C GLN A 72 24.84 17.02 -5.00
N THR A 73 24.58 16.34 -6.12
CA THR A 73 25.06 16.73 -7.45
C THR A 73 24.01 16.45 -8.52
N TRP A 74 24.05 17.21 -9.61
CA TRP A 74 23.15 17.01 -10.76
C TRP A 74 23.93 16.55 -11.98
N ASP A 75 23.48 15.46 -12.59
CA ASP A 75 23.94 14.97 -13.89
C ASP A 75 22.79 15.09 -14.90
N ASN A 76 23.07 15.64 -16.08
CA ASN A 76 22.02 15.90 -17.08
C ASN A 76 21.40 14.63 -17.69
N THR A 77 22.00 13.45 -17.49
CA THR A 77 21.49 12.16 -17.99
C THR A 77 20.86 11.33 -16.87
N LYS A 78 21.49 11.32 -15.69
CA LYS A 78 21.09 10.49 -14.54
C LYS A 78 20.18 11.23 -13.56
N GLY A 79 20.06 12.54 -13.70
CA GLY A 79 19.37 13.40 -12.77
C GLY A 79 20.17 13.59 -11.49
N CYS A 80 19.49 13.50 -10.37
CA CYS A 80 20.10 13.70 -9.07
C CYS A 80 21.05 12.55 -8.69
N ILE A 81 22.25 12.87 -8.21
CA ILE A 81 23.24 11.92 -7.71
C ILE A 81 23.58 12.26 -6.26
N ASN A 82 23.35 11.27 -5.39
CA ASN A 82 23.66 11.30 -3.97
C ASN A 82 24.72 10.24 -3.64
N THR A 83 25.76 10.63 -2.90
CA THR A 83 26.74 9.70 -2.31
C THR A 83 26.28 9.18 -0.96
N ASP A 84 25.49 9.98 -0.25
CA ASP A 84 24.83 9.57 0.98
C ASP A 84 23.53 8.80 0.68
N PRO A 85 23.07 7.93 1.59
CA PRO A 85 21.79 7.25 1.42
C PRO A 85 20.66 8.27 1.30
N ASP A 86 19.88 8.15 0.22
CA ASP A 86 18.77 9.05 -0.09
C ASP A 86 17.39 8.36 0.01
N HIS A 87 17.37 7.08 0.36
CA HIS A 87 16.16 6.32 0.61
C HIS A 87 16.39 5.16 1.59
N VAL A 88 15.31 4.67 2.17
CA VAL A 88 15.26 3.43 2.95
C VAL A 88 14.36 2.40 2.31
N LYS A 89 14.63 1.14 2.59
CA LYS A 89 13.95 -0.01 2.01
C LYS A 89 13.24 -0.80 3.09
N GLU A 90 12.15 -1.41 2.64
CA GLU A 90 11.53 -2.52 3.34
C GLU A 90 11.86 -3.83 2.63
N HIS A 91 12.05 -4.88 3.41
CA HIS A 91 12.41 -6.21 2.97
C HIS A 91 11.40 -7.23 3.50
N TRP A 92 10.96 -8.13 2.63
CA TRP A 92 10.20 -9.32 2.98
C TRP A 92 11.02 -10.56 2.66
N ILE A 93 11.18 -11.43 3.66
CA ILE A 93 11.90 -12.69 3.54
C ILE A 93 10.91 -13.84 3.74
N TYR A 94 10.76 -14.67 2.72
CA TYR A 94 9.84 -15.79 2.68
C TYR A 94 10.60 -17.09 2.88
N LEU A 95 10.49 -17.65 4.08
CA LEU A 95 11.13 -18.92 4.44
C LEU A 95 10.18 -20.07 4.11
N SER A 96 10.62 -21.02 3.28
CA SER A 96 9.95 -22.32 3.17
C SER A 96 10.53 -23.25 4.23
N LEU A 97 9.71 -23.67 5.16
CA LEU A 97 10.12 -24.59 6.23
C LEU A 97 10.04 -26.04 5.76
N PRO A 98 10.85 -26.96 6.32
CA PRO A 98 10.81 -28.38 5.95
C PRO A 98 9.52 -29.08 6.38
N THR A 99 8.79 -28.53 7.35
CA THR A 99 7.52 -29.06 7.84
C THR A 99 6.57 -27.89 8.14
N PRO A 100 5.25 -28.02 7.98
CA PRO A 100 4.32 -26.98 8.42
C PRO A 100 4.39 -26.76 9.93
N LEU A 101 4.20 -25.51 10.37
CA LEU A 101 4.02 -25.21 11.79
C LEU A 101 2.65 -25.71 12.26
N VAL A 102 2.55 -26.08 13.52
CA VAL A 102 1.34 -26.62 14.14
C VAL A 102 0.67 -25.51 14.97
N ASN A 103 -0.61 -25.25 14.70
CA ASN A 103 -1.36 -24.22 15.39
C ASN A 103 -1.39 -24.45 16.92
N GLY A 104 -1.18 -23.38 17.68
CA GLY A 104 -1.10 -23.37 19.15
C GLY A 104 0.28 -23.70 19.72
N LYS A 105 1.27 -24.08 18.91
CA LYS A 105 2.63 -24.41 19.38
C LYS A 105 3.55 -23.21 19.49
N THR A 106 4.56 -23.33 20.34
CA THR A 106 5.54 -22.27 20.61
C THR A 106 6.83 -22.52 19.83
N TYR A 107 7.29 -21.51 19.10
CA TYR A 107 8.49 -21.56 18.30
C TYR A 107 9.49 -20.49 18.72
N VAL A 108 10.77 -20.86 18.69
CA VAL A 108 11.90 -19.94 18.80
C VAL A 108 12.49 -19.80 17.40
N PHE A 109 12.52 -18.57 16.89
CA PHE A 109 13.10 -18.22 15.61
C PHE A 109 14.37 -17.40 15.84
N GLN A 110 15.44 -17.73 15.12
CA GLN A 110 16.74 -17.07 15.24
C GLN A 110 17.28 -16.68 13.88
N THR A 111 17.91 -15.50 13.80
CA THR A 111 18.61 -15.02 12.60
C THR A 111 19.63 -13.92 12.91
N SER A 112 20.58 -13.66 12.01
CA SER A 112 21.60 -12.62 12.12
C SER A 112 21.48 -11.52 11.05
N VAL A 113 20.35 -11.48 10.32
CA VAL A 113 20.24 -10.69 9.08
C VAL A 113 20.04 -9.18 9.31
N ALA A 114 19.68 -8.75 10.53
CA ALA A 114 19.71 -7.35 10.97
C ALA A 114 20.12 -7.23 12.45
N GLY A 115 20.42 -6.01 12.88
CA GLY A 115 20.93 -5.71 14.23
C GLY A 115 19.85 -5.41 15.28
N ASN A 116 18.56 -5.38 14.92
CA ASN A 116 17.46 -5.12 15.85
C ASN A 116 17.06 -6.34 16.73
N GLY A 117 17.78 -7.45 16.61
CA GLY A 117 17.57 -8.67 17.39
C GLY A 117 18.05 -9.90 16.65
N ASN A 118 18.20 -11.00 17.36
CA ASN A 118 18.64 -12.27 16.78
C ASN A 118 17.80 -13.48 17.20
N THR A 119 16.83 -13.31 18.09
CA THR A 119 15.99 -14.39 18.61
C THR A 119 14.62 -13.85 18.99
N TRP A 120 13.56 -14.53 18.53
CA TRP A 120 12.17 -14.22 18.82
C TRP A 120 11.42 -15.49 19.20
N THR A 121 10.59 -15.41 20.24
CA THR A 121 9.68 -16.51 20.61
C THR A 121 8.26 -16.10 20.26
N PHE A 122 7.51 -16.97 19.59
CA PHE A 122 6.13 -16.72 19.22
C PHE A 122 5.29 -18.00 19.28
N ILE A 123 3.98 -17.83 19.45
CA ILE A 123 3.01 -18.92 19.30
C ILE A 123 2.47 -18.87 17.88
N TYR A 124 2.51 -19.99 17.15
CA TYR A 124 1.86 -20.07 15.85
C TYR A 124 0.35 -20.19 16.04
N ASP A 125 -0.37 -19.08 15.96
CA ASP A 125 -1.83 -19.01 16.10
C ASP A 125 -2.43 -18.41 14.83
N GLU A 126 -3.07 -19.22 14.00
CA GLU A 126 -3.65 -18.79 12.72
C GLU A 126 -4.73 -17.71 12.88
N THR A 127 -5.34 -17.58 14.06
CA THR A 127 -6.36 -16.55 14.34
C THR A 127 -5.77 -15.20 14.73
N LYS A 128 -4.49 -15.17 15.13
CA LYS A 128 -3.80 -13.96 15.61
C LYS A 128 -2.61 -13.56 14.73
N LEU A 129 -1.98 -14.53 14.07
CA LEU A 129 -0.91 -14.29 13.13
C LEU A 129 -1.49 -13.96 11.76
N ARG A 130 -1.37 -12.67 11.44
CA ARG A 130 -1.73 -12.16 10.13
C ARG A 130 -0.89 -12.80 9.04
N SER A 131 -1.54 -13.24 7.99
CA SER A 131 -0.91 -13.64 6.74
C SER A 131 -1.04 -12.51 5.72
N GLU A 132 0.08 -12.08 5.13
CA GLU A 132 0.08 -11.14 3.99
C GLU A 132 -0.69 -11.67 2.79
N ALA A 133 -0.94 -12.98 2.73
CA ALA A 133 -1.67 -13.60 1.64
C ALA A 133 -3.20 -13.41 1.76
N VAL A 134 -3.75 -13.06 2.92
CA VAL A 134 -5.21 -12.98 3.14
C VAL A 134 -5.67 -11.53 3.11
N HIS A 135 -6.33 -11.16 2.02
CA HIS A 135 -6.76 -9.80 1.71
C HIS A 135 -8.27 -9.64 1.92
N VAL A 136 -8.65 -8.55 2.58
CA VAL A 136 -10.03 -8.15 2.82
C VAL A 136 -10.18 -6.65 2.58
N ASN A 137 -11.40 -6.18 2.34
CA ASN A 137 -11.69 -4.75 2.43
C ASN A 137 -11.53 -4.30 3.89
N GLN A 138 -10.49 -3.52 4.18
CA GLN A 138 -10.17 -3.06 5.54
C GLN A 138 -11.15 -2.01 6.08
N ILE A 139 -11.93 -1.34 5.21
CA ILE A 139 -13.09 -0.55 5.65
C ILE A 139 -14.18 -1.48 6.16
N GLY A 140 -14.40 -2.59 5.44
CA GLY A 140 -15.40 -3.61 5.76
C GLY A 140 -16.45 -3.81 4.67
N TYR A 141 -17.53 -4.50 5.04
CA TYR A 141 -18.60 -4.91 4.14
C TYR A 141 -19.98 -4.48 4.65
N SER A 142 -20.85 -4.05 3.74
CA SER A 142 -22.22 -3.71 4.13
C SER A 142 -23.04 -4.98 4.39
N THR A 143 -23.90 -4.96 5.40
CA THR A 143 -24.92 -6.01 5.61
C THR A 143 -25.91 -6.11 4.43
N ARG A 144 -25.92 -5.10 3.56
CA ARG A 144 -26.75 -5.02 2.35
C ARG A 144 -25.97 -5.39 1.08
N SER A 145 -24.66 -5.66 1.17
CA SER A 145 -23.86 -6.04 0.01
C SER A 145 -24.24 -7.44 -0.45
N ALA A 146 -24.68 -7.55 -1.71
CA ALA A 146 -24.96 -8.83 -2.36
C ALA A 146 -23.72 -9.72 -2.50
N GLN A 147 -22.53 -9.11 -2.48
CA GLN A 147 -21.26 -9.79 -2.67
C GLN A 147 -20.25 -9.36 -1.61
N LYS A 148 -19.60 -10.33 -0.97
CA LYS A 148 -18.55 -10.12 0.03
C LYS A 148 -17.50 -11.22 -0.12
N TYR A 149 -16.29 -10.81 -0.49
CA TYR A 149 -15.18 -11.71 -0.80
C TYR A 149 -13.95 -11.31 0.01
N GLY A 150 -13.24 -12.30 0.54
CA GLY A 150 -11.82 -12.18 0.83
C GLY A 150 -11.02 -12.83 -0.28
N TYR A 151 -9.85 -12.30 -0.60
CA TYR A 151 -8.97 -12.88 -1.61
C TYR A 151 -7.71 -13.43 -0.97
N VAL A 152 -7.24 -14.56 -1.48
CA VAL A 152 -6.00 -15.19 -1.03
C VAL A 152 -5.02 -15.29 -2.19
N TYR A 153 -3.94 -14.51 -2.10
CA TYR A 153 -2.84 -14.50 -3.07
C TYR A 153 -1.65 -13.74 -2.48
N HIS A 154 -0.45 -13.99 -3.00
CA HIS A 154 0.72 -13.18 -2.62
C HIS A 154 1.83 -13.23 -3.66
N TRP A 155 2.53 -12.11 -3.86
CA TRP A 155 3.78 -12.06 -4.63
C TRP A 155 5.00 -12.02 -3.69
N MET A 156 5.85 -13.04 -3.82
CA MET A 156 7.01 -13.28 -2.95
C MET A 156 8.32 -12.70 -3.49
N GLY A 157 8.27 -11.82 -4.48
CA GLY A 157 9.47 -11.24 -5.09
C GLY A 157 10.13 -12.21 -6.04
N ASP A 158 11.42 -12.49 -5.85
CA ASP A 158 12.21 -13.39 -6.71
C ASP A 158 11.67 -14.84 -6.80
N LYS A 159 10.84 -15.26 -5.84
CA LYS A 159 10.19 -16.58 -5.83
C LYS A 159 8.85 -16.62 -6.57
N GLY A 160 8.40 -15.48 -7.10
CA GLY A 160 7.16 -15.41 -7.84
C GLY A 160 5.89 -15.41 -6.98
N GLY A 161 4.75 -15.74 -7.61
CA GLY A 161 3.47 -15.89 -6.92
C GLY A 161 3.47 -17.11 -5.98
N LEU A 162 2.85 -16.97 -4.81
CA LEU A 162 2.64 -18.06 -3.86
C LEU A 162 1.77 -19.16 -4.48
N ASP A 163 2.28 -20.39 -4.49
CA ASP A 163 1.51 -21.55 -4.92
C ASP A 163 0.51 -21.94 -3.83
N LEU A 164 -0.78 -21.79 -4.15
CA LEU A 164 -1.92 -22.08 -3.28
C LEU A 164 -2.73 -23.28 -3.77
N SER A 165 -2.25 -24.02 -4.77
CA SER A 165 -2.97 -25.14 -5.39
C SER A 165 -3.39 -26.21 -4.36
N ALA A 166 -2.52 -26.50 -3.40
CA ALA A 166 -2.79 -27.44 -2.30
C ALA A 166 -3.88 -26.96 -1.32
N PHE A 167 -4.21 -25.67 -1.32
CA PHE A 167 -5.24 -25.07 -0.46
C PHE A 167 -6.59 -24.89 -1.15
N ASN A 168 -6.74 -25.31 -2.41
CA ASN A 168 -8.04 -25.30 -3.05
C ASN A 168 -9.02 -26.19 -2.25
N ASN A 169 -10.17 -25.65 -1.87
CA ASN A 169 -11.15 -26.23 -0.95
C ASN A 169 -10.74 -26.28 0.53
N ALA A 170 -9.62 -25.67 0.94
CA ALA A 170 -9.31 -25.48 2.35
C ALA A 170 -10.45 -24.70 3.04
N ALA A 171 -10.70 -25.02 4.31
CA ALA A 171 -11.72 -24.32 5.07
C ALA A 171 -11.26 -22.90 5.39
N PHE A 172 -12.20 -21.96 5.34
CA PHE A 172 -12.05 -20.65 5.93
C PHE A 172 -13.16 -20.39 6.93
N SER A 173 -12.92 -19.49 7.87
CA SER A 173 -13.94 -19.03 8.82
C SER A 173 -13.85 -17.53 9.07
N LEU A 174 -14.99 -16.93 9.41
CA LEU A 174 -15.05 -15.59 10.00
C LEU A 174 -15.02 -15.76 11.52
N ILE A 175 -13.96 -15.30 12.16
CA ILE A 175 -13.81 -15.37 13.61
C ILE A 175 -14.23 -14.02 14.18
N ASP A 176 -15.22 -14.03 15.08
CA ASP A 176 -15.65 -12.84 15.81
C ASP A 176 -14.52 -12.37 16.74
N VAL A 177 -14.09 -11.11 16.60
CA VAL A 177 -12.93 -10.57 17.33
C VAL A 177 -13.18 -10.48 18.83
N ASN A 178 -14.45 -10.32 19.27
CA ASN A 178 -14.79 -10.20 20.69
C ASN A 178 -14.90 -11.57 21.37
N THR A 179 -15.50 -12.55 20.70
CA THR A 179 -15.77 -13.86 21.30
C THR A 179 -14.74 -14.93 20.94
N GLY A 180 -13.92 -14.70 19.90
CA GLY A 180 -13.00 -15.70 19.35
C GLY A 180 -13.70 -16.88 18.67
N SER A 181 -15.02 -16.84 18.53
CA SER A 181 -15.82 -17.94 17.98
C SER A 181 -15.97 -17.82 16.46
N SER A 182 -16.05 -18.96 15.78
CA SER A 182 -16.39 -19.00 14.36
C SER A 182 -17.87 -18.63 14.16
N ALA A 183 -18.12 -17.53 13.45
CA ALA A 183 -19.46 -17.04 13.13
C ALA A 183 -19.96 -17.49 11.75
N PHE A 184 -19.04 -17.87 10.87
CA PHE A 184 -19.32 -18.34 9.52
C PHE A 184 -18.17 -19.24 9.05
N SER A 185 -18.47 -20.21 8.19
CA SER A 185 -17.46 -21.06 7.56
C SER A 185 -17.77 -21.29 6.09
N GLY A 186 -16.73 -21.44 5.29
CA GLY A 186 -16.81 -21.72 3.87
C GLY A 186 -15.56 -22.42 3.36
N GLN A 187 -15.43 -22.50 2.03
CA GLN A 187 -14.28 -23.12 1.38
C GLN A 187 -13.59 -22.11 0.46
N LEU A 188 -12.26 -22.09 0.51
CA LEU A 188 -11.42 -21.35 -0.42
C LEU A 188 -11.60 -21.95 -1.83
N LYS A 189 -11.79 -21.11 -2.85
CA LYS A 189 -11.92 -21.55 -4.24
C LYS A 189 -10.97 -20.81 -5.15
N PHE A 190 -10.39 -21.50 -6.13
CA PHE A 190 -9.65 -20.84 -7.20
C PHE A 190 -10.56 -19.84 -7.93
N ARG A 191 -10.07 -18.60 -8.08
CA ARG A 191 -10.80 -17.50 -8.71
C ARG A 191 -10.21 -17.15 -10.08
N LYS A 192 -8.91 -16.88 -10.14
CA LYS A 192 -8.23 -16.43 -11.36
C LYS A 192 -6.77 -16.88 -11.39
N SER A 193 -6.27 -17.15 -12.60
CA SER A 193 -4.86 -17.45 -12.87
C SER A 193 -4.01 -16.18 -12.90
N LYS A 194 -2.73 -16.29 -12.52
CA LYS A 194 -1.69 -15.27 -12.72
C LYS A 194 -1.48 -14.85 -14.17
N THR A 195 -1.98 -15.64 -15.13
CA THR A 195 -1.95 -15.34 -16.57
C THR A 195 -3.23 -14.68 -17.08
N ASN A 196 -4.22 -14.43 -16.20
CA ASN A 196 -5.41 -13.68 -16.58
C ASN A 196 -5.05 -12.20 -16.69
N ALA A 197 -5.14 -11.63 -17.89
CA ALA A 197 -4.93 -10.20 -18.09
C ALA A 197 -5.98 -9.38 -17.29
N GLU A 198 -5.52 -8.35 -16.59
CA GLU A 198 -6.37 -7.43 -15.81
C GLU A 198 -6.27 -5.98 -16.27
N THR A 199 -5.30 -5.65 -17.13
CA THR A 199 -5.20 -4.36 -17.80
C THR A 199 -5.12 -4.50 -19.32
N GLY A 200 -5.61 -3.50 -20.05
CA GLY A 200 -5.36 -3.37 -21.49
C GLY A 200 -3.99 -2.75 -21.81
N GLN A 201 -3.30 -2.19 -20.82
CA GLN A 201 -1.99 -1.56 -20.97
C GLN A 201 -0.88 -2.61 -20.84
N ILE A 202 -0.62 -3.34 -21.93
CA ILE A 202 0.28 -4.51 -21.95
C ILE A 202 1.75 -4.19 -21.61
N THR A 203 2.14 -2.91 -21.61
CA THR A 203 3.50 -2.45 -21.30
C THR A 203 3.71 -2.14 -19.82
N ASP A 204 2.64 -1.98 -19.03
CA ASP A 204 2.72 -1.45 -17.67
C ASP A 204 3.07 -2.54 -16.65
N THR A 205 2.85 -3.80 -17.02
CA THR A 205 3.17 -4.96 -16.19
C THR A 205 3.38 -6.22 -17.03
N PRO A 206 4.27 -7.15 -16.62
CA PRO A 206 4.41 -8.43 -17.28
C PRO A 206 3.05 -9.15 -17.42
N ASN A 207 2.80 -9.71 -18.61
CA ASN A 207 1.59 -10.47 -18.94
C ASN A 207 0.27 -9.71 -18.71
N ALA A 208 0.30 -8.37 -18.66
CA ALA A 208 -0.88 -7.54 -18.34
C ALA A 208 -1.56 -7.92 -17.01
N ASN A 209 -0.80 -8.41 -16.02
CA ASN A 209 -1.27 -8.77 -14.68
C ASN A 209 -0.32 -8.18 -13.60
N PHE A 210 -0.80 -7.25 -12.78
CA PHE A 210 -0.05 -6.61 -11.69
C PHE A 210 0.12 -7.53 -10.47
N LEU A 211 -0.77 -8.50 -10.27
CA LEU A 211 -0.68 -9.44 -9.14
C LEU A 211 0.44 -10.46 -9.33
N SER A 212 0.65 -10.90 -10.58
CA SER A 212 1.58 -11.97 -10.98
C SER A 212 1.49 -13.25 -10.11
N ALA A 213 0.30 -13.51 -9.57
CA ALA A 213 -0.01 -14.63 -8.68
C ALA A 213 -1.42 -15.17 -8.95
N ASP A 214 -1.63 -16.46 -8.68
CA ASP A 214 -2.96 -17.05 -8.73
C ASP A 214 -3.79 -16.51 -7.57
N VAL A 215 -5.05 -16.22 -7.84
CA VAL A 215 -5.99 -15.66 -6.88
C VAL A 215 -7.03 -16.69 -6.52
N TYR A 216 -7.22 -16.86 -5.21
CA TYR A 216 -8.29 -17.64 -4.62
C TYR A 216 -9.26 -16.72 -3.88
N GLU A 217 -10.50 -17.16 -3.69
CA GLU A 217 -11.55 -16.39 -3.03
C GLU A 217 -12.21 -17.15 -1.89
N CYS A 218 -12.53 -16.42 -0.83
CA CYS A 218 -13.41 -16.81 0.26
C CYS A 218 -14.73 -16.03 0.10
N ASP A 219 -15.78 -16.69 -0.37
CA ASP A 219 -17.11 -16.08 -0.52
C ASP A 219 -17.94 -16.23 0.76
N PHE A 220 -18.20 -15.11 1.44
CA PHE A 220 -19.08 -15.03 2.60
C PHE A 220 -20.26 -14.07 2.35
N SER A 221 -20.70 -13.97 1.10
CA SER A 221 -21.79 -13.10 0.67
C SER A 221 -23.11 -13.36 1.39
N SER A 222 -23.35 -14.59 1.85
CA SER A 222 -24.55 -14.97 2.61
C SER A 222 -24.53 -14.53 4.08
N PHE A 223 -23.39 -14.10 4.61
CA PHE A 223 -23.24 -13.72 6.02
C PHE A 223 -23.51 -12.24 6.25
N ASN A 224 -24.55 -11.90 7.02
CA ASN A 224 -24.98 -10.50 7.20
C ASN A 224 -25.05 -10.05 8.67
N THR A 225 -24.55 -10.86 9.60
CA THR A 225 -24.53 -10.50 11.02
C THR A 225 -23.54 -9.37 11.27
N PRO A 226 -23.98 -8.19 11.75
CA PRO A 226 -23.08 -7.09 12.07
C PRO A 226 -22.04 -7.51 13.12
N GLY A 227 -20.82 -7.01 13.01
CA GLY A 227 -19.75 -7.33 13.94
C GLY A 227 -18.37 -6.97 13.40
N GLU A 228 -17.34 -7.32 14.16
CA GLU A 228 -15.94 -7.19 13.78
C GLU A 228 -15.32 -8.57 13.73
N TYR A 229 -14.70 -8.89 12.59
CA TYR A 229 -14.26 -10.24 12.26
C TYR A 229 -12.85 -10.24 11.69
N VAL A 230 -12.15 -11.37 11.85
CA VAL A 230 -10.99 -11.72 11.02
C VAL A 230 -11.36 -12.87 10.09
N LEU A 231 -10.90 -12.83 8.85
CA LEU A 231 -11.01 -13.94 7.91
C LEU A 231 -9.81 -14.86 8.14
N LYS A 232 -10.05 -16.07 8.65
CA LYS A 232 -9.04 -17.11 8.87
C LYS A 232 -9.13 -18.15 7.76
N VAL A 233 -8.01 -18.53 7.16
CA VAL A 233 -7.91 -19.65 6.23
C VAL A 233 -6.97 -20.70 6.81
N ASP A 234 -7.47 -21.93 6.93
CA ASP A 234 -6.73 -23.03 7.57
C ASP A 234 -5.41 -23.32 6.84
N GLY A 235 -4.32 -23.40 7.59
CA GLY A 235 -2.96 -23.59 7.07
C GLY A 235 -2.32 -22.37 6.42
N ILE A 236 -3.01 -21.22 6.35
CA ILE A 236 -2.48 -19.97 5.76
C ILE A 236 -2.37 -18.85 6.79
N GLY A 237 -3.36 -18.69 7.67
CA GLY A 237 -3.42 -17.62 8.68
C GLY A 237 -4.63 -16.70 8.49
N SER A 238 -4.58 -15.49 9.04
CA SER A 238 -5.72 -14.56 9.08
C SER A 238 -5.47 -13.20 8.42
N SER A 239 -6.55 -12.50 8.09
CA SER A 239 -6.55 -11.12 7.60
C SER A 239 -6.32 -10.11 8.74
N PHE A 240 -6.23 -8.82 8.38
CA PHE A 240 -6.57 -7.75 9.33
C PHE A 240 -8.04 -7.85 9.77
N PRO A 241 -8.39 -7.35 10.97
CA PRO A 241 -9.79 -7.24 11.36
C PRO A 241 -10.55 -6.29 10.43
N PHE A 242 -11.81 -6.60 10.19
CA PHE A 242 -12.71 -5.78 9.38
C PHE A 242 -14.13 -5.81 9.96
N LYS A 243 -14.94 -4.81 9.60
CA LYS A 243 -16.31 -4.69 10.11
C LYS A 243 -17.34 -5.13 9.07
N ILE A 244 -18.42 -5.71 9.56
CA ILE A 244 -19.67 -5.86 8.81
C ILE A 244 -20.71 -4.97 9.49
N ALA A 245 -21.22 -3.97 8.78
CA ALA A 245 -22.16 -2.99 9.33
C ALA A 245 -23.05 -2.39 8.24
N GLY A 246 -24.26 -1.96 8.60
CA GLY A 246 -25.23 -1.44 7.62
C GLY A 246 -24.82 -0.12 6.94
N ASP A 247 -23.98 0.68 7.59
CA ASP A 247 -23.55 2.02 7.16
C ASP A 247 -22.03 2.12 6.92
N ILE A 248 -21.35 0.98 6.69
CA ILE A 248 -19.88 0.90 6.66
C ILE A 248 -19.22 1.88 5.66
N TYR A 249 -19.90 2.20 4.57
CA TYR A 249 -19.41 3.12 3.54
C TYR A 249 -19.79 4.60 3.77
N ARG A 250 -20.54 4.92 4.83
CA ARG A 250 -20.96 6.31 5.14
C ARG A 250 -19.76 7.22 5.37
N MET A 251 -18.81 6.78 6.19
CA MET A 251 -17.61 7.58 6.50
C MET A 251 -16.66 7.72 5.30
N PRO A 252 -16.30 6.66 4.57
CA PRO A 252 -15.56 6.80 3.32
C PRO A 252 -16.21 7.74 2.32
N PHE A 253 -17.53 7.63 2.11
CA PHE A 253 -18.27 8.53 1.22
C PHE A 253 -18.21 9.98 1.70
N TYR A 254 -18.49 10.21 2.99
CA TYR A 254 -18.40 11.55 3.59
C TYR A 254 -17.01 12.15 3.42
N THR A 255 -15.95 11.40 3.72
CA THR A 255 -14.56 11.84 3.60
C THR A 255 -14.19 12.16 2.15
N ALA A 256 -14.52 11.29 1.20
CA ALA A 256 -14.23 11.50 -0.22
C ALA A 256 -14.92 12.77 -0.76
N ILE A 257 -16.22 12.94 -0.47
CA ILE A 257 -16.97 14.11 -0.92
C ILE A 257 -16.51 15.38 -0.20
N ARG A 258 -16.11 15.28 1.07
CA ARG A 258 -15.51 16.39 1.82
C ARG A 258 -14.15 16.81 1.25
N GLY A 259 -13.45 15.92 0.54
CA GLY A 259 -12.27 16.28 -0.26
C GLY A 259 -12.56 17.40 -1.26
N LEU A 260 -13.74 17.39 -1.91
CA LEU A 260 -14.14 18.46 -2.83
C LEU A 260 -14.19 19.83 -2.13
N TYR A 261 -14.66 19.90 -0.89
CA TYR A 261 -14.64 21.15 -0.13
C TYR A 261 -13.20 21.65 0.11
N HIS A 262 -12.27 20.75 0.44
CA HIS A 262 -10.87 21.11 0.71
C HIS A 262 -10.11 21.49 -0.57
N ASN A 263 -10.50 20.95 -1.71
CA ASN A 263 -9.96 21.36 -3.01
C ASN A 263 -10.57 22.65 -3.56
N ARG A 264 -11.54 23.30 -2.90
CA ARG A 264 -12.17 24.51 -3.46
C ARG A 264 -11.20 25.66 -3.64
N SER A 265 -11.04 26.15 -4.86
CA SER A 265 -10.21 27.33 -5.15
C SER A 265 -10.98 28.64 -4.97
N GLY A 266 -10.28 29.76 -4.81
CA GLY A 266 -10.88 31.09 -4.79
C GLY A 266 -11.60 31.49 -3.50
N ILE A 267 -11.69 30.59 -2.52
CA ILE A 267 -12.34 30.84 -1.22
C ILE A 267 -11.42 30.51 -0.05
N GLU A 268 -11.64 31.22 1.06
CA GLU A 268 -11.05 30.89 2.35
C GLU A 268 -11.64 29.57 2.88
N LEU A 269 -10.78 28.70 3.39
CA LEU A 269 -11.19 27.59 4.26
C LEU A 269 -11.00 28.01 5.70
N LYS A 270 -12.06 27.93 6.50
CA LYS A 270 -12.03 28.40 7.89
C LYS A 270 -12.84 27.53 8.84
N GLN A 271 -12.58 27.74 10.13
CA GLN A 271 -13.44 27.27 11.21
C GLN A 271 -14.83 27.94 11.12
N PRO A 272 -15.92 27.26 11.54
CA PRO A 272 -15.96 25.89 12.09
C PRO A 272 -16.06 24.80 11.00
N TYR A 273 -15.89 25.16 9.72
CA TYR A 273 -16.12 24.22 8.61
C TYR A 273 -14.99 23.22 8.40
N THR A 274 -13.75 23.56 8.79
CA THR A 274 -12.60 22.65 8.77
C THR A 274 -11.49 23.13 9.72
N GLU A 275 -10.66 22.18 10.17
CA GLU A 275 -9.40 22.42 10.87
C GLU A 275 -8.24 22.78 9.94
N TYR A 276 -8.33 22.42 8.65
CA TYR A 276 -7.33 22.76 7.63
C TYR A 276 -7.63 24.14 7.05
N THR A 277 -7.39 25.18 7.84
CA THR A 277 -7.68 26.56 7.43
C THR A 277 -6.66 27.08 6.43
N ARG A 278 -7.12 27.81 5.41
CA ARG A 278 -6.25 28.54 4.49
C ARG A 278 -6.94 29.79 3.92
N PRO A 279 -6.18 30.86 3.59
CA PRO A 279 -6.70 31.98 2.80
C PRO A 279 -7.25 31.53 1.45
N ALA A 280 -7.96 32.41 0.75
CA ALA A 280 -8.40 32.16 -0.62
C ALA A 280 -7.20 32.08 -1.58
N PRO A 281 -6.93 30.93 -2.23
CA PRO A 281 -5.94 30.84 -3.28
C PRO A 281 -6.58 31.30 -4.59
N HIS A 282 -5.76 31.83 -5.50
CA HIS A 282 -6.16 32.11 -6.89
C HIS A 282 -7.44 32.93 -7.07
N ASN A 283 -7.78 33.77 -6.09
CA ASN A 283 -8.86 34.74 -6.23
C ASN A 283 -8.27 36.05 -6.78
N PRO A 284 -8.66 36.50 -7.99
CA PRO A 284 -8.07 37.67 -8.61
C PRO A 284 -8.31 38.98 -7.84
N ASN A 285 -9.28 39.00 -6.93
CA ASN A 285 -9.64 40.20 -6.16
C ASN A 285 -8.95 40.27 -4.79
N ILE A 286 -8.66 39.14 -4.15
CA ILE A 286 -8.19 39.10 -2.74
C ILE A 286 -6.90 38.33 -2.52
N THR A 287 -6.46 37.48 -3.45
CA THR A 287 -5.19 36.76 -3.33
C THR A 287 -4.05 37.68 -3.78
N PRO A 288 -3.07 37.99 -2.91
CA PRO A 288 -1.93 38.82 -3.29
C PRO A 288 -1.19 38.28 -4.51
N GLY A 289 -0.91 39.13 -5.49
CA GLY A 289 -0.19 38.76 -6.72
C GLY A 289 -1.01 38.04 -7.79
N PHE A 290 -2.29 37.74 -7.55
CA PHE A 290 -3.14 37.02 -8.51
C PHE A 290 -4.01 37.90 -9.42
N SER A 291 -4.08 39.21 -9.14
CA SER A 291 -4.81 40.16 -10.00
C SER A 291 -4.30 40.12 -11.44
N GLY A 292 -5.23 39.98 -12.39
CA GLY A 292 -4.94 39.90 -13.82
C GLY A 292 -4.26 38.62 -14.32
N LYS A 293 -4.06 37.60 -13.45
CA LYS A 293 -3.41 36.33 -13.81
C LYS A 293 -4.34 35.36 -14.53
N LEU A 294 -5.62 35.34 -14.20
CA LEU A 294 -6.61 34.54 -14.92
C LEU A 294 -7.09 35.30 -16.16
N ARG A 295 -6.89 34.72 -17.34
CA ARG A 295 -7.18 35.36 -18.63
C ARG A 295 -8.14 34.50 -19.45
N TYR A 296 -9.09 35.15 -20.10
CA TYR A 296 -9.99 34.47 -21.04
C TYR A 296 -9.29 34.35 -22.40
N SER A 297 -9.32 33.17 -23.02
CA SER A 297 -8.75 32.95 -24.34
C SER A 297 -9.73 32.21 -25.22
N SER A 298 -9.73 32.52 -26.52
CA SER A 298 -10.40 31.70 -27.54
C SER A 298 -9.55 30.52 -28.02
N SER A 299 -8.31 30.41 -27.55
CA SER A 299 -7.43 29.27 -27.83
C SER A 299 -7.93 28.05 -27.06
N ARG A 300 -8.07 26.91 -27.74
CA ARG A 300 -8.52 25.68 -27.11
C ARG A 300 -7.32 24.80 -26.87
N PHE A 301 -7.29 24.21 -25.69
CA PHE A 301 -6.28 23.25 -25.28
C PHE A 301 -6.05 22.12 -26.32
N VAL A 302 -7.12 21.62 -26.97
CA VAL A 302 -7.03 20.57 -28.00
C VAL A 302 -6.31 20.98 -29.29
N ASP A 303 -6.08 22.28 -29.50
CA ASP A 303 -5.36 22.80 -30.66
C ASP A 303 -3.85 22.96 -30.36
N TRP A 304 -3.42 22.70 -29.13
CA TRP A 304 -2.03 22.84 -28.70
C TRP A 304 -1.25 21.55 -29.02
N LYS A 305 0.04 21.71 -29.31
CA LYS A 305 0.95 20.58 -29.53
C LYS A 305 1.41 19.94 -28.24
N SER A 306 1.51 20.73 -27.16
CA SER A 306 1.96 20.27 -25.85
C SER A 306 1.29 21.07 -24.73
N GLU A 307 0.95 20.37 -23.64
CA GLU A 307 0.42 21.00 -22.42
C GLU A 307 1.54 21.74 -21.65
N ASP A 308 2.80 21.34 -21.87
CA ASP A 308 3.99 21.84 -21.17
C ASP A 308 4.66 23.03 -21.89
N ASN A 309 3.87 23.92 -22.49
CA ASN A 309 4.34 25.19 -23.07
C ASN A 309 5.32 25.02 -24.26
N ASP A 310 4.87 24.40 -25.36
CA ASP A 310 5.61 24.40 -26.62
C ASP A 310 5.73 25.84 -27.18
N PRO A 311 6.95 26.34 -27.47
CA PRO A 311 7.15 27.68 -28.00
C PRO A 311 6.37 27.99 -29.29
N ALA A 312 6.01 26.97 -30.08
CA ALA A 312 5.24 27.12 -31.31
C ALA A 312 3.76 27.48 -31.06
N ASP A 313 3.20 27.13 -29.90
CA ASP A 313 1.80 27.41 -29.56
C ASP A 313 1.62 28.81 -28.97
N LYS A 314 2.68 29.37 -28.39
CA LYS A 314 2.68 30.68 -27.73
C LYS A 314 2.09 31.81 -28.59
N PRO A 315 2.46 32.01 -29.87
CA PRO A 315 1.91 33.10 -30.68
C PRO A 315 0.39 33.00 -30.85
N VAL A 316 -0.15 31.78 -30.99
CA VAL A 316 -1.59 31.55 -31.16
C VAL A 316 -2.33 31.79 -29.85
N ILE A 317 -1.76 31.36 -28.72
CA ILE A 317 -2.31 31.62 -27.38
C ILE A 317 -2.36 33.13 -27.08
N GLU A 318 -1.28 33.85 -27.35
CA GLU A 318 -1.18 35.30 -27.14
C GLU A 318 -2.14 36.07 -28.06
N ALA A 319 -2.30 35.67 -29.32
CA ALA A 319 -3.24 36.30 -30.25
C ALA A 319 -4.72 36.04 -29.88
N ALA A 320 -5.00 34.92 -29.19
CA ALA A 320 -6.34 34.53 -28.78
C ALA A 320 -6.76 35.09 -27.41
N ASP A 321 -5.84 35.72 -26.68
CA ASP A 321 -6.08 36.35 -25.39
C ASP A 321 -7.13 37.47 -25.48
N LYS A 322 -8.14 37.40 -24.62
CA LYS A 322 -9.26 38.35 -24.52
C LYS A 322 -9.16 39.22 -23.26
N GLY A 323 -8.06 39.09 -22.51
CA GLY A 323 -7.80 39.89 -21.32
C GLY A 323 -8.18 39.18 -20.02
N PRO A 324 -7.92 39.86 -18.88
CA PRO A 324 -8.13 39.29 -17.57
C PRO A 324 -9.62 39.13 -17.24
N ILE A 325 -9.95 38.10 -16.46
CA ILE A 325 -11.29 37.87 -15.93
C ILE A 325 -11.26 37.77 -14.40
N ASN A 326 -12.24 38.41 -13.76
CA ASN A 326 -12.40 38.39 -12.29
C ASN A 326 -13.36 37.27 -11.88
N THR A 327 -13.01 36.03 -12.19
CA THR A 327 -13.74 34.83 -11.77
C THR A 327 -12.86 33.95 -10.90
N TRP A 328 -13.47 33.17 -10.01
CA TRP A 328 -12.80 32.25 -9.10
C TRP A 328 -13.78 31.14 -8.67
N GLY A 329 -13.26 30.06 -8.09
CA GLY A 329 -14.08 28.96 -7.60
C GLY A 329 -13.63 27.62 -8.18
N TRP A 330 -14.57 26.67 -8.24
CA TRP A 330 -14.33 25.28 -8.62
C TRP A 330 -13.37 24.55 -7.67
N TYR A 331 -12.62 23.59 -8.19
CA TYR A 331 -11.70 22.74 -7.44
C TYR A 331 -10.30 22.83 -8.05
N GLN A 332 -9.27 22.86 -7.21
CA GLN A 332 -7.92 22.44 -7.55
C GLN A 332 -7.98 20.97 -8.00
N ASP A 333 -7.26 20.64 -9.07
CA ASP A 333 -7.37 19.35 -9.73
C ASP A 333 -6.85 18.21 -8.84
N ALA A 334 -5.67 18.37 -8.25
CA ALA A 334 -5.06 17.38 -7.38
C ALA A 334 -4.31 18.04 -6.20
N GLY A 335 -3.09 17.58 -5.91
CA GLY A 335 -2.22 18.09 -4.84
C GLY A 335 -1.32 19.25 -5.27
N ASP A 336 -1.47 19.74 -6.49
CA ASP A 336 -0.86 20.95 -6.99
C ASP A 336 -1.61 22.21 -6.52
N TRP A 337 -0.90 23.35 -6.49
CA TRP A 337 -1.34 24.69 -6.07
C TRP A 337 -1.59 24.90 -4.57
#